data_AF-A0A6V2RNV9-F1
#
_entry.id   AF-A0A6V2RNV9-F1
#
_cell.length_a   1.000
_cell.length_b   1.000
_cell.length_c   1.000
_cell.angle_alpha   90.00
_cell.angle_beta   90.00
_cell.angle_gamma   90.00
#
_symmetry.space_group_name_H-M   'P 1'
#
loop_
_entity.id
_entity.type
_entity.pdbx_description
1 polymer ?
#
loop_
_entity_poly.entity_id
_entity_poly.type
_entity_poly.pdbx_seq_one_letter_code
_entity_poly.pdbx_strand_id
1 'polypeptide(L)'
;MPLIPTEHPLTGSAGLSRYYLHLAAMSFPFLWEMRTSLDWTVARTSLSLFEWLKLEDIYAGLVSVRATMAFKLRSPRGAQRTVETKLGTGALFVAAVLLLILGPMFVFSSANPISEANLVRSAQVRLTLRTPTGLFPLGATTRFNNDIELPLPLTSPVLSADCSGDKLQDRKSEKDCGYAYLLPLDANVDYQRVSFAEASDLVWGINPTALAELKAAVESSSAGVSLEAAVEWTRRLPVGGTTSVSLSRSVVLNSKQRREMAVALNASEPGARGRAVDVEIQVGGLFPKFVRLPAVAEQPARAIGDSVQMAWHTMQQLSVVLHSTNSSEYRDSQQWWALQQAKDDESPFGARKGRGLQVIVVADRLAGGTAGSHFFAGGVVAFYSVVVFGIARLVRSVLGGTRYQLVYDEMPHTRDVFDLCEAVAIARREGSLLREAQLYETILLLYRSPETLLQLTGRTLKRD
;
A
#
# COMPACT_ATOMS: atom_id res chain seq x y z
N MET A 1 -16.96 19.23 -57.23
CA MET A 1 -15.80 19.89 -56.60
C MET A 1 -15.05 18.85 -55.80
N PRO A 2 -13.78 18.54 -56.09
CA PRO A 2 -13.00 17.72 -55.17
C PRO A 2 -12.92 18.44 -53.83
N LEU A 3 -13.22 17.73 -52.74
CA LEU A 3 -13.01 18.23 -51.38
C LEU A 3 -11.51 18.51 -51.24
N ILE A 4 -11.13 19.79 -51.21
CA ILE A 4 -9.75 20.20 -50.99
C ILE A 4 -9.43 19.84 -49.54
N PRO A 5 -8.57 18.84 -49.26
CA PRO A 5 -8.23 18.49 -47.89
C PRO A 5 -7.49 19.66 -47.27
N THR A 6 -7.98 20.14 -46.13
CA THR A 6 -7.28 21.15 -45.34
C THR A 6 -6.25 20.43 -44.48
N GLU A 7 -4.98 20.85 -44.55
CA GLU A 7 -3.89 20.26 -43.73
C GLU A 7 -4.20 20.35 -42.23
N HIS A 8 -4.90 21.40 -41.81
CA HIS A 8 -5.32 21.59 -40.42
C HIS A 8 -6.84 21.80 -40.30
N PRO A 9 -7.64 20.72 -40.19
CA PRO A 9 -9.09 20.82 -40.11
C PRO A 9 -9.58 21.47 -38.80
N LEU A 10 -8.75 21.47 -37.76
CA LEU A 10 -9.07 21.98 -36.43
C LEU A 10 -8.74 23.48 -36.24
N THR A 11 -7.99 24.12 -37.13
CA THR A 11 -7.45 25.48 -36.90
C THR A 11 -7.99 26.52 -37.89
N GLY A 12 -8.77 26.10 -38.89
CA GLY A 12 -9.30 26.94 -39.95
C GLY A 12 -10.41 27.94 -39.55
N SER A 13 -10.83 28.00 -38.28
CA SER A 13 -11.65 29.12 -37.80
C SER A 13 -11.29 29.50 -36.36
N ALA A 14 -11.44 30.78 -36.00
CA ALA A 14 -11.10 31.34 -34.69
C ALA A 14 -12.10 30.97 -33.56
N GLY A 15 -12.87 29.88 -33.72
CA GLY A 15 -13.85 29.44 -32.74
C GLY A 15 -13.20 28.86 -31.48
N LEU A 16 -13.69 29.25 -30.31
CA LEU A 16 -13.21 28.73 -29.01
C LEU A 16 -13.31 27.21 -28.92
N SER A 17 -14.37 26.61 -29.46
CA SER A 17 -14.58 25.15 -29.45
C SER A 17 -13.46 24.39 -30.18
N ARG A 18 -13.03 24.92 -31.33
CA ARG A 18 -11.96 24.33 -32.14
C ARG A 18 -10.59 24.49 -31.47
N TYR A 19 -10.35 25.62 -30.81
CA TYR A 19 -9.16 25.83 -30.00
C TYR A 19 -9.06 24.81 -28.85
N TYR A 20 -10.14 24.60 -28.09
CA TYR A 20 -10.13 23.60 -27.01
C TYR A 20 -9.96 22.17 -27.53
N LEU A 21 -10.54 21.84 -28.70
CA LEU A 21 -10.34 20.55 -29.34
C LEU A 21 -8.89 20.35 -29.81
N HIS A 22 -8.26 21.40 -30.33
CA HIS A 22 -6.83 21.40 -30.66
C HIS A 22 -5.97 21.19 -29.40
N LEU A 23 -6.26 21.92 -28.32
CA LEU A 23 -5.57 21.77 -27.04
C LEU A 23 -5.72 20.34 -26.48
N ALA A 24 -6.91 19.76 -26.57
CA ALA A 24 -7.16 18.38 -26.16
C ALA A 24 -6.35 17.39 -27.00
N ALA A 25 -6.31 17.57 -28.33
CA ALA A 25 -5.51 16.73 -29.21
C ALA A 25 -4.01 16.79 -28.88
N MET A 26 -3.49 17.98 -28.53
CA MET A 26 -2.11 18.18 -28.09
C MET A 26 -1.82 17.61 -26.70
N SER A 27 -2.84 17.43 -25.86
CA SER A 27 -2.67 16.91 -24.50
C SER A 27 -2.52 15.39 -24.44
N PHE A 28 -2.90 14.67 -25.51
CA PHE A 28 -2.75 13.22 -25.57
C PHE A 28 -1.29 12.85 -25.85
N PRO A 29 -0.65 12.02 -25.01
CA PRO A 29 0.75 11.66 -25.18
C PRO A 29 0.97 10.95 -26.52
N PHE A 30 2.02 11.35 -27.24
CA PHE A 30 2.43 10.81 -28.54
C PHE A 30 1.45 11.03 -29.70
N LEU A 31 0.24 11.53 -29.47
CA LEU A 31 -0.77 11.64 -30.52
C LEU A 31 -0.38 12.67 -31.57
N TRP A 32 0.14 13.82 -31.14
CA TRP A 32 0.63 14.85 -32.06
C TRP A 32 1.89 14.39 -32.79
N GLU A 33 2.86 13.82 -32.09
CA GLU A 33 4.14 13.37 -32.65
C GLU A 33 3.94 12.26 -33.69
N MET A 34 3.08 11.28 -33.38
CA MET A 34 2.76 10.19 -34.30
C MET A 34 1.98 10.67 -35.51
N ARG A 35 0.99 11.54 -35.31
CA ARG A 35 0.25 12.12 -36.45
C ARG A 35 1.21 12.89 -37.37
N THR A 36 1.99 13.81 -36.82
CA THR A 36 2.85 14.70 -37.59
C THR A 36 3.94 13.92 -38.35
N SER A 37 4.49 12.87 -37.74
CA SER A 37 5.45 12.00 -38.42
C SER A 37 4.80 11.16 -39.52
N LEU A 38 3.58 10.61 -39.30
CA LEU A 38 2.83 9.91 -40.34
C LEU A 38 2.48 10.83 -41.52
N ASP A 39 2.01 12.04 -41.23
CA ASP A 39 1.70 13.05 -42.26
C ASP A 39 2.96 13.34 -43.11
N TRP A 40 4.13 13.49 -42.48
CA TRP A 40 5.41 13.66 -43.19
C TRP A 40 5.77 12.44 -44.05
N THR A 41 5.58 11.20 -43.55
CA THR A 41 5.96 9.99 -44.31
C THR A 41 5.17 9.81 -45.62
N VAL A 42 3.94 10.32 -45.67
CA VAL A 42 3.07 10.20 -46.85
C VAL A 42 3.13 11.46 -47.73
N ALA A 43 3.53 12.61 -47.17
CA ALA A 43 3.65 13.85 -47.89
C ALA A 43 4.80 13.85 -48.91
N ARG A 44 4.56 14.45 -50.08
CA ARG A 44 5.63 14.79 -51.03
C ARG A 44 6.17 16.16 -50.66
N THR A 45 7.25 16.19 -49.90
CA THR A 45 7.86 17.42 -49.36
C THR A 45 9.38 17.43 -49.58
N SER A 46 9.94 18.63 -49.64
CA SER A 46 11.39 18.87 -49.63
C SER A 46 12.00 18.94 -48.22
N LEU A 47 11.17 19.09 -47.19
CA LEU A 47 11.60 19.28 -45.82
C LEU A 47 12.01 17.94 -45.18
N SER A 48 13.10 17.96 -44.42
CA SER A 48 13.43 16.84 -43.53
C SER A 48 12.39 16.70 -42.41
N LEU A 49 12.32 15.52 -41.79
CA LEU A 49 11.38 15.25 -40.69
C LEU A 49 11.46 16.30 -39.57
N PHE A 50 12.68 16.72 -39.18
CA PHE A 50 12.86 17.69 -38.11
C PHE A 50 12.50 19.12 -38.53
N GLU A 51 12.64 19.47 -39.80
CA GLU A 51 12.17 20.75 -40.33
C GLU A 51 10.65 20.80 -40.41
N TRP A 52 10.03 19.68 -40.80
CA TRP A 52 8.58 19.50 -40.75
C TRP A 52 8.05 19.64 -39.32
N LEU A 53 8.66 18.93 -38.35
CA LEU A 53 8.26 19.02 -36.93
C LEU A 53 8.37 20.46 -36.39
N LYS A 54 9.43 21.20 -36.77
CA LYS A 54 9.57 22.62 -36.40
C LYS A 54 8.48 23.50 -37.01
N LEU A 55 8.16 23.29 -38.29
CA LEU A 55 7.11 24.06 -38.97
C LEU A 55 5.74 23.84 -38.30
N GLU A 56 5.43 22.58 -37.96
CA GLU A 56 4.20 22.20 -37.27
C GLU A 56 4.12 22.74 -35.84
N ASP A 57 5.24 22.72 -35.11
CA ASP A 57 5.32 23.32 -33.77
C ASP A 57 5.11 24.85 -33.82
N ILE A 58 5.73 25.54 -34.79
CA ILE A 58 5.50 26.97 -35.05
C ILE A 58 4.01 27.23 -35.33
N TYR A 59 3.40 26.44 -36.20
CA TYR A 59 1.98 26.59 -36.54
C TYR A 59 1.07 26.38 -35.33
N ALA A 60 1.29 25.32 -34.53
CA ALA A 60 0.55 25.05 -33.31
C ALA A 60 0.72 26.16 -32.26
N GLY A 61 1.93 26.70 -32.11
CA GLY A 61 2.22 27.86 -31.28
C GLY A 61 1.41 29.08 -31.71
N LEU A 62 1.41 29.41 -33.01
CA LEU A 62 0.63 30.54 -33.54
C LEU A 62 -0.88 30.42 -33.27
N VAL A 63 -1.44 29.20 -33.29
CA VAL A 63 -2.85 28.96 -32.95
C VAL A 63 -3.14 29.33 -31.50
N SER A 64 -2.24 28.94 -30.60
CA SER A 64 -2.33 29.26 -29.17
C SER A 64 -2.16 30.76 -28.90
N VAL A 65 -1.23 31.41 -29.58
CA VAL A 65 -1.01 32.87 -29.48
C VAL A 65 -2.23 33.63 -29.99
N ARG A 66 -2.78 33.25 -31.15
CA ARG A 66 -3.99 33.88 -31.71
C ARG A 66 -5.18 33.80 -30.74
N ALA A 67 -5.39 32.64 -30.12
CA ALA A 67 -6.44 32.47 -29.11
C ALA A 67 -6.21 33.34 -27.87
N THR A 68 -4.96 33.40 -27.41
CA THR A 68 -4.54 34.23 -26.26
C THR A 68 -4.75 35.72 -26.54
N MET A 69 -4.36 36.20 -27.72
CA MET A 69 -4.58 37.59 -28.14
C MET A 69 -6.07 37.93 -28.28
N ALA A 70 -6.87 37.02 -28.84
CA ALA A 70 -8.32 37.19 -28.92
C ALA A 70 -8.96 37.29 -27.51
N PHE A 71 -8.49 36.51 -26.54
CA PHE A 71 -8.94 36.60 -25.14
C PHE A 71 -8.51 37.92 -24.48
N LYS A 72 -7.27 38.39 -24.74
CA LYS A 72 -6.78 39.68 -24.26
C LYS A 72 -7.58 40.84 -24.84
N LEU A 73 -7.99 40.78 -26.11
CA LEU A 73 -8.80 41.81 -26.76
C LEU A 73 -10.17 42.01 -26.08
N ARG A 74 -10.74 40.93 -25.53
CA ARG A 74 -12.04 40.95 -24.82
C ARG A 74 -11.93 41.52 -23.39
N SER A 75 -10.72 41.59 -22.83
CA SER A 75 -10.48 42.09 -21.47
C SER A 75 -10.04 43.56 -21.52
N PRO A 76 -10.75 44.50 -20.85
CA PRO A 76 -10.35 45.90 -20.84
C PRO A 76 -8.98 46.08 -20.18
N ARG A 77 -8.10 46.88 -20.82
CA ARG A 77 -6.77 47.20 -20.28
C ARG A 77 -6.92 47.93 -18.94
N GLY A 78 -6.21 47.46 -17.92
CA GLY A 78 -6.22 48.05 -16.58
C GLY A 78 -7.42 47.67 -15.69
N ALA A 79 -8.41 46.93 -16.22
CA ALA A 79 -9.53 46.47 -15.41
C ALA A 79 -9.13 45.32 -14.48
N GLN A 80 -9.70 45.32 -13.27
CA GLN A 80 -9.55 44.22 -12.33
C GLN A 80 -10.11 42.91 -12.94
N ARG A 81 -9.37 41.82 -12.79
CA ARG A 81 -9.85 40.48 -13.16
C ARG A 81 -11.06 40.09 -12.32
N THR A 82 -12.12 39.59 -12.95
CA THR A 82 -13.35 39.17 -12.29
C THR A 82 -13.10 38.03 -11.31
N VAL A 83 -13.89 37.94 -10.24
CA VAL A 83 -13.76 36.89 -9.22
C VAL A 83 -13.91 35.50 -9.85
N GLU A 84 -14.83 35.35 -10.80
CA GLU A 84 -15.05 34.11 -11.56
C GLU A 84 -13.77 33.63 -12.27
N THR A 85 -13.05 34.53 -12.95
CA THR A 85 -11.81 34.14 -13.64
C THR A 85 -10.72 33.74 -12.66
N LYS A 86 -10.62 34.42 -11.51
CA LYS A 86 -9.64 34.08 -10.46
C LYS A 86 -9.95 32.74 -9.80
N LEU A 87 -11.22 32.49 -9.48
CA LEU A 87 -11.66 31.23 -8.88
C LEU A 87 -11.54 30.08 -9.89
N GLY A 88 -11.99 30.30 -11.12
CA GLY A 88 -12.00 29.28 -12.17
C GLY A 88 -10.61 28.82 -12.60
N THR A 89 -9.64 29.71 -12.75
CA THR A 89 -8.28 29.31 -13.17
C THR A 89 -7.37 29.06 -11.97
N GLY A 90 -7.33 29.98 -11.01
CA GLY A 90 -6.43 29.91 -9.85
C GLY A 90 -6.83 28.82 -8.86
N ALA A 91 -8.08 28.80 -8.42
CA ALA A 91 -8.51 27.81 -7.43
C ALA A 91 -8.59 26.41 -8.03
N LEU A 92 -8.98 26.27 -9.30
CA LEU A 92 -8.93 24.98 -10.01
C LEU A 92 -7.50 24.45 -10.11
N PHE A 93 -6.53 25.32 -10.43
CA PHE A 93 -5.12 24.91 -10.50
C PHE A 93 -4.62 24.41 -9.13
N VAL A 94 -4.91 25.15 -8.04
CA VAL A 94 -4.56 24.73 -6.68
C VAL A 94 -5.25 23.42 -6.31
N ALA A 95 -6.55 23.28 -6.60
CA ALA A 95 -7.31 22.06 -6.35
C ALA A 95 -6.75 20.86 -7.12
N ALA A 96 -6.33 21.05 -8.38
CA ALA A 96 -5.71 20.00 -9.19
C ALA A 96 -4.36 19.57 -8.60
N VAL A 97 -3.51 20.52 -8.18
CA VAL A 97 -2.23 20.18 -7.52
C VAL A 97 -2.46 19.47 -6.19
N LEU A 98 -3.43 19.91 -5.38
CA LEU A 98 -3.80 19.24 -4.14
C LEU A 98 -4.32 17.82 -4.39
N LEU A 99 -5.16 17.63 -5.42
CA LEU A 99 -5.66 16.31 -5.80
C LEU A 99 -4.52 15.41 -6.27
N LEU A 100 -3.54 15.92 -7.01
CA LEU A 100 -2.38 15.13 -7.43
C LEU A 100 -1.50 14.73 -6.24
N ILE A 101 -1.32 15.62 -5.26
CA ILE A 101 -0.51 15.35 -4.07
C ILE A 101 -1.25 14.44 -3.08
N LEU A 102 -2.55 14.64 -2.86
CA LEU A 102 -3.34 13.90 -1.86
C LEU A 102 -4.01 12.65 -2.42
N GLY A 103 -4.33 12.63 -3.72
CA GLY A 103 -4.99 11.52 -4.41
C GLY A 103 -4.31 10.17 -4.19
N PRO A 104 -2.98 10.06 -4.33
CA PRO A 104 -2.25 8.83 -4.06
C PRO A 104 -2.37 8.33 -2.60
N MET A 105 -2.65 9.20 -1.62
CA MET A 105 -2.86 8.76 -0.23
C MET A 105 -4.12 7.90 -0.08
N PHE A 106 -5.14 8.07 -0.93
CA PHE A 106 -6.35 7.26 -0.89
C PHE A 106 -6.07 5.77 -1.17
N VAL A 107 -5.01 5.44 -1.89
CA VAL A 107 -4.60 4.05 -2.15
C VAL A 107 -4.18 3.33 -0.87
N PHE A 108 -3.59 4.04 0.10
CA PHE A 108 -3.18 3.46 1.39
C PHE A 108 -4.20 3.69 2.51
N SER A 109 -5.31 4.36 2.20
CA SER A 109 -6.39 4.55 3.16
C SER A 109 -7.20 3.26 3.33
N SER A 110 -7.80 3.08 4.50
CA SER A 110 -8.81 2.05 4.72
C SER A 110 -9.99 2.21 3.75
N ALA A 111 -10.24 3.40 3.21
CA ALA A 111 -11.27 3.64 2.20
C ALA A 111 -10.91 3.15 0.78
N ASN A 112 -9.79 2.43 0.59
CA ASN A 112 -9.39 1.93 -0.72
C ASN A 112 -10.31 0.78 -1.20
N PRO A 113 -11.06 0.97 -2.31
CA PRO A 113 -11.95 -0.07 -2.85
C PRO A 113 -11.19 -1.24 -3.50
N ILE A 114 -9.92 -1.05 -3.86
CA ILE A 114 -9.04 -2.07 -4.43
C ILE A 114 -8.20 -2.64 -3.28
N SER A 115 -8.84 -3.32 -2.33
CA SER A 115 -8.16 -3.98 -1.22
C SER A 115 -8.07 -5.48 -1.45
N GLU A 116 -6.93 -6.07 -1.10
CA GLU A 116 -6.66 -7.51 -1.20
C GLU A 116 -6.48 -8.12 0.20
N ALA A 117 -6.91 -9.37 0.34
CA ALA A 117 -6.85 -10.09 1.59
C ALA A 117 -5.41 -10.42 2.00
N ASN A 118 -5.06 -10.15 3.26
CA ASN A 118 -3.70 -10.32 3.79
C ASN A 118 -3.64 -11.45 4.82
N LEU A 119 -3.98 -12.65 4.38
CA LEU A 119 -4.11 -13.82 5.25
C LEU A 119 -2.74 -14.39 5.65
N VAL A 120 -2.68 -14.98 6.85
CA VAL A 120 -1.51 -15.70 7.35
C VAL A 120 -1.24 -16.92 6.48
N ARG A 121 0.01 -17.10 6.04
CA ARG A 121 0.47 -18.23 5.23
C ARG A 121 1.34 -19.21 5.98
N SER A 122 2.13 -18.74 6.94
CA SER A 122 2.74 -19.63 7.93
C SER A 122 2.87 -18.93 9.27
N ALA A 123 2.88 -19.70 10.35
CA ALA A 123 3.04 -19.17 11.69
C ALA A 123 3.90 -20.11 12.54
N GLN A 124 4.70 -19.53 13.42
CA GLN A 124 5.56 -20.26 14.35
C GLN A 124 5.31 -19.77 15.78
N VAL A 125 5.03 -20.71 16.69
CA VAL A 125 4.99 -20.46 18.13
C VAL A 125 6.28 -20.99 18.75
N ARG A 126 6.92 -20.21 19.61
CA ARG A 126 8.09 -20.57 20.41
C ARG A 126 7.75 -20.43 21.87
N LEU A 127 8.01 -21.50 22.63
CA LEU A 127 7.85 -21.52 24.07
C LEU A 127 9.22 -21.50 24.73
N THR A 128 9.44 -20.53 25.61
CA THR A 128 10.73 -20.31 26.27
C THR A 128 10.52 -20.11 27.76
N LEU A 129 11.34 -20.76 28.59
CA LEU A 129 11.38 -20.51 30.03
C LEU A 129 12.50 -19.52 30.31
N ARG A 130 12.12 -18.37 30.85
CA ARG A 130 13.05 -17.33 31.28
C ARG A 130 13.27 -17.44 32.77
N THR A 131 14.54 -17.55 33.14
CA THR A 131 15.00 -17.63 34.53
C THR A 131 16.05 -16.55 34.76
N PRO A 132 16.45 -16.27 36.02
CA PRO A 132 17.54 -15.33 36.30
C PRO A 132 18.89 -15.74 35.72
N THR A 133 19.11 -17.05 35.50
CA THR A 133 20.37 -17.62 35.00
C THR A 133 20.43 -17.67 33.48
N GLY A 134 19.29 -17.66 32.78
CA GLY A 134 19.26 -17.69 31.32
C GLY A 134 17.88 -17.95 30.71
N LEU A 135 17.85 -18.03 29.38
CA LEU A 135 16.68 -18.36 28.56
C LEU A 135 16.79 -19.81 28.07
N PHE A 136 15.79 -20.62 28.40
CA PHE A 136 15.76 -22.04 28.06
C PHE A 136 14.63 -22.33 27.09
N PRO A 137 14.91 -22.69 25.82
CA PRO A 137 13.87 -23.05 24.87
C PRO A 137 13.24 -24.39 25.25
N LEU A 138 11.91 -24.41 25.35
CA LEU A 138 11.14 -25.64 25.62
C LEU A 138 10.75 -26.31 24.31
N GLY A 139 10.36 -25.52 23.29
CA GLY A 139 10.06 -26.05 21.97
C GLY A 139 9.48 -25.01 21.03
N ALA A 140 9.31 -25.41 19.77
CA ALA A 140 8.62 -24.62 18.76
C ALA A 140 7.63 -25.48 17.98
N THR A 141 6.51 -24.88 17.57
CA THR A 141 5.54 -25.49 16.67
C THR A 141 5.32 -24.58 15.46
N THR A 142 5.48 -25.15 14.28
CA THR A 142 5.27 -24.54 12.96
C THR A 142 4.12 -25.19 12.22
N ARG A 143 3.67 -26.36 12.67
CA ARG A 143 2.46 -27.01 12.18
C ARG A 143 1.25 -26.22 12.66
N PHE A 144 0.63 -25.51 11.74
CA PHE A 144 -0.62 -24.81 11.98
C PHE A 144 -1.65 -25.24 10.93
N ASN A 145 -2.93 -25.17 11.28
CA ASN A 145 -4.06 -25.28 10.38
C ASN A 145 -4.82 -23.96 10.35
N ASN A 146 -5.22 -23.56 9.14
CA ASN A 146 -5.93 -22.31 8.89
C ASN A 146 -7.35 -22.63 8.42
N ASP A 147 -8.33 -22.37 9.26
CA ASP A 147 -9.73 -22.46 8.87
C ASP A 147 -10.16 -21.06 8.41
N ILE A 148 -10.32 -20.91 7.08
CA ILE A 148 -10.79 -19.68 6.44
C ILE A 148 -12.33 -19.74 6.40
N GLU A 149 -12.98 -19.72 7.56
CA GLU A 149 -14.44 -19.54 7.61
C GLU A 149 -14.76 -18.04 7.63
N LEU A 150 -14.95 -17.48 6.42
CA LEU A 150 -15.57 -16.17 6.17
C LEU A 150 -17.09 -16.24 6.45
N PRO A 151 -17.71 -15.17 6.99
CA PRO A 151 -17.39 -14.55 8.27
C PRO A 151 -17.66 -15.57 9.40
N LEU A 152 -17.11 -15.35 10.60
CA LEU A 152 -17.44 -16.14 11.79
C LEU A 152 -18.94 -16.47 11.76
N PRO A 153 -19.36 -17.75 11.63
CA PRO A 153 -20.76 -18.05 11.47
C PRO A 153 -21.53 -17.37 12.60
N LEU A 154 -22.76 -16.89 12.34
CA LEU A 154 -23.65 -16.37 13.39
C LEU A 154 -23.92 -17.41 14.50
N THR A 155 -23.56 -18.68 14.24
CA THR A 155 -23.57 -19.81 15.16
C THR A 155 -22.20 -20.13 15.79
N SER A 156 -21.15 -19.38 15.46
CA SER A 156 -19.85 -19.50 16.12
C SER A 156 -19.99 -19.00 17.56
N PRO A 157 -19.38 -19.66 18.56
CA PRO A 157 -19.42 -19.21 19.96
C PRO A 157 -18.74 -17.83 20.19
N VAL A 158 -18.16 -17.23 19.14
CA VAL A 158 -17.66 -15.84 19.15
C VAL A 158 -18.80 -14.83 19.09
N LEU A 159 -19.89 -15.18 18.39
CA LEU A 159 -21.09 -14.38 18.17
C LEU A 159 -22.24 -15.06 18.93
N SER A 160 -22.89 -14.35 19.86
CA SER A 160 -24.14 -14.88 20.41
C SER A 160 -25.18 -14.91 19.28
N ALA A 161 -26.05 -15.93 19.27
CA ALA A 161 -27.10 -16.09 18.24
C ALA A 161 -28.04 -14.86 18.15
N ASP A 162 -28.06 -14.02 19.18
CA ASP A 162 -28.89 -12.82 19.32
C ASP A 162 -28.26 -11.53 18.78
N CYS A 163 -26.98 -11.54 18.36
CA CYS A 163 -26.30 -10.33 17.88
C CYS A 163 -26.42 -10.16 16.37
N SER A 164 -27.56 -9.57 15.98
CA SER A 164 -27.88 -9.14 14.63
C SER A 164 -28.10 -7.62 14.57
N GLY A 165 -27.52 -6.95 13.57
CA GLY A 165 -27.83 -5.56 13.19
C GLY A 165 -27.43 -4.48 14.22
N ASP A 166 -28.24 -3.41 14.32
CA ASP A 166 -28.04 -2.18 15.11
C ASP A 166 -27.61 -2.41 16.58
N LYS A 167 -27.95 -3.57 17.17
CA LYS A 167 -27.54 -3.96 18.52
C LYS A 167 -26.03 -4.14 18.70
N LEU A 168 -25.26 -4.24 17.62
CA LEU A 168 -23.78 -4.26 17.64
C LEU A 168 -23.15 -2.90 17.98
N GLN A 169 -23.89 -1.80 17.84
CA GLN A 169 -23.41 -0.44 18.16
C GLN A 169 -23.54 -0.11 19.66
N ASP A 170 -24.51 -0.69 20.35
CA ASP A 170 -24.74 -0.56 21.80
C ASP A 170 -23.82 -1.51 22.62
N ARG A 171 -22.50 -1.34 22.46
CA ARG A 171 -21.45 -2.20 23.02
C ARG A 171 -21.27 -2.01 24.54
N LYS A 172 -21.68 -2.95 25.40
CA LYS A 172 -21.29 -2.88 26.83
C LYS A 172 -20.87 -4.19 27.54
N SER A 173 -21.14 -5.40 27.03
CA SER A 173 -20.71 -6.61 27.76
C SER A 173 -20.61 -7.90 26.92
N GLU A 174 -19.76 -8.83 27.39
CA GLU A 174 -19.65 -10.22 26.91
C GLU A 174 -20.98 -10.99 27.03
N LYS A 175 -21.80 -10.65 28.03
CA LYS A 175 -23.09 -11.30 28.27
C LYS A 175 -24.13 -11.03 27.18
N ASP A 176 -24.01 -9.90 26.49
CA ASP A 176 -24.98 -9.48 25.46
C ASP A 176 -24.57 -10.01 24.08
N CYS A 177 -23.30 -9.86 23.70
CA CYS A 177 -22.80 -10.21 22.36
C CYS A 177 -21.56 -11.11 22.28
N GLY A 178 -21.22 -11.83 23.36
CA GLY A 178 -20.01 -12.65 23.40
C GLY A 178 -18.76 -11.80 23.16
N TYR A 179 -17.88 -12.22 22.25
CA TYR A 179 -16.63 -11.51 21.95
C TYR A 179 -16.75 -10.52 20.79
N ALA A 180 -17.95 -10.36 20.20
CA ALA A 180 -18.17 -9.52 19.02
C ALA A 180 -17.84 -8.03 19.26
N TYR A 181 -18.02 -7.52 20.49
CA TYR A 181 -17.76 -6.12 20.83
C TYR A 181 -16.27 -5.73 20.72
N LEU A 182 -15.36 -6.72 20.77
CA LEU A 182 -13.91 -6.54 20.63
C LEU A 182 -13.47 -6.48 19.16
N LEU A 183 -14.29 -7.00 18.25
CA LEU A 183 -13.94 -7.11 16.84
C LEU A 183 -14.32 -5.83 16.08
N PRO A 184 -13.46 -5.36 15.16
CA PRO A 184 -13.79 -4.23 14.30
C PRO A 184 -14.88 -4.64 13.30
N LEU A 185 -16.00 -3.92 13.26
CA LEU A 185 -17.09 -4.17 12.30
C LEU A 185 -16.78 -3.66 10.88
N ASP A 186 -15.55 -3.21 10.65
CA ASP A 186 -15.13 -2.58 9.40
C ASP A 186 -15.00 -3.64 8.29
N ALA A 187 -15.48 -3.32 7.09
CA ALA A 187 -15.38 -4.19 5.91
C ALA A 187 -13.94 -4.40 5.37
N ASN A 188 -12.96 -3.72 5.96
CA ASN A 188 -11.56 -3.69 5.50
C ASN A 188 -10.63 -4.63 6.27
N VAL A 189 -11.21 -5.59 6.98
CA VAL A 189 -10.50 -6.51 7.85
C VAL A 189 -10.95 -7.93 7.52
N ASP A 190 -9.99 -8.83 7.43
CA ASP A 190 -10.25 -10.25 7.24
C ASP A 190 -10.04 -11.02 8.54
N TYR A 191 -10.87 -12.04 8.73
CA TYR A 191 -10.83 -12.90 9.90
C TYR A 191 -10.27 -14.26 9.52
N GLN A 192 -9.38 -14.78 10.37
CA GLN A 192 -8.80 -16.10 10.18
C GLN A 192 -8.65 -16.81 11.51
N ARG A 193 -9.14 -18.04 11.62
CA ARG A 193 -8.82 -18.91 12.75
C ARG A 193 -7.52 -19.63 12.45
N VAL A 194 -6.52 -19.40 13.28
CA VAL A 194 -5.23 -20.10 13.23
C VAL A 194 -5.17 -21.05 14.41
N SER A 195 -4.96 -22.33 14.13
CA SER A 195 -4.81 -23.38 15.15
C SER A 195 -3.43 -24.03 15.02
N PHE A 196 -2.74 -24.21 16.12
CA PHE A 196 -1.42 -24.81 16.16
C PHE A 196 -1.51 -26.28 16.60
N ALA A 197 -0.57 -27.09 16.12
CA ALA A 197 -0.37 -28.43 16.64
C ALA A 197 0.01 -28.35 18.12
N GLU A 198 -0.48 -29.33 18.87
CA GLU A 198 -0.35 -29.39 20.33
C GLU A 198 1.09 -29.62 20.78
N ALA A 199 1.78 -30.60 20.18
CA ALA A 199 3.15 -30.95 20.52
C ALA A 199 4.17 -30.11 19.73
N SER A 200 5.35 -29.88 20.31
CA SER A 200 6.48 -29.30 19.60
C SER A 200 6.90 -30.17 18.41
N ASP A 201 7.40 -29.53 17.35
CA ASP A 201 7.85 -30.23 16.15
C ASP A 201 9.17 -30.99 16.38
N LEU A 202 9.94 -30.56 17.38
CA LEU A 202 11.22 -31.14 17.75
C LEU A 202 11.15 -31.76 19.15
N VAL A 203 11.92 -32.83 19.33
CA VAL A 203 12.22 -33.42 20.65
C VAL A 203 13.04 -32.41 21.45
N TRP A 204 12.80 -32.34 22.76
CA TRP A 204 13.47 -31.42 23.66
C TRP A 204 14.90 -31.86 23.94
N GLY A 205 15.86 -31.25 23.22
CA GLY A 205 17.29 -31.46 23.41
C GLY A 205 17.89 -30.39 24.31
N ILE A 206 17.96 -30.63 25.62
CA ILE A 206 18.65 -29.76 26.58
C ILE A 206 19.97 -30.40 27.02
N ASN A 207 21.04 -29.59 27.08
CA ASN A 207 22.33 -30.03 27.61
C ASN A 207 22.19 -30.39 29.11
N PRO A 208 22.75 -31.52 29.60
CA PRO A 208 22.70 -31.89 31.02
C PRO A 208 23.14 -30.78 32.00
N THR A 209 24.13 -29.97 31.62
CA THR A 209 24.58 -28.82 32.43
C THR A 209 23.51 -27.73 32.50
N ALA A 210 22.94 -27.37 31.35
CA ALA A 210 21.82 -26.42 31.25
C ALA A 210 20.56 -26.93 31.98
N LEU A 211 20.31 -28.24 31.99
CA LEU A 211 19.23 -28.85 32.75
C LEU A 211 19.45 -28.71 34.26
N ALA A 212 20.66 -28.96 34.76
CA ALA A 212 20.99 -28.79 36.17
C ALA A 212 20.84 -27.32 36.62
N GLU A 213 21.28 -26.38 35.78
CA GLU A 213 21.09 -24.94 36.01
C GLU A 213 19.60 -24.55 36.02
N LEU A 214 18.82 -25.07 35.08
CA LEU A 214 17.39 -24.83 34.99
C LEU A 214 16.66 -25.32 36.25
N LYS A 215 16.99 -26.53 36.72
CA LYS A 215 16.44 -27.09 37.97
C LYS A 215 16.79 -26.24 39.17
N ALA A 216 18.08 -25.90 39.33
CA ALA A 216 18.53 -25.06 40.41
C ALA A 216 17.82 -23.69 40.39
N ALA A 217 17.59 -23.11 39.21
CA ALA A 217 16.88 -21.85 39.06
C ALA A 217 15.37 -21.96 39.41
N VAL A 218 14.72 -23.07 39.06
CA VAL A 218 13.32 -23.36 39.38
C VAL A 218 13.15 -23.68 40.88
N GLU A 219 14.14 -24.26 41.54
CA GLU A 219 14.06 -24.60 42.97
C GLU A 219 14.45 -23.44 43.89
N SER A 220 15.45 -22.64 43.52
CA SER A 220 16.04 -21.61 44.39
C SER A 220 15.32 -20.26 44.39
N SER A 221 14.73 -19.84 43.26
CA SER A 221 14.29 -18.44 43.10
C SER A 221 12.77 -18.29 43.13
N SER A 222 12.28 -17.53 44.11
CA SER A 222 10.85 -17.28 44.30
C SER A 222 10.25 -16.26 43.33
N ALA A 223 11.06 -15.42 42.67
CA ALA A 223 10.59 -14.21 41.99
C ALA A 223 11.04 -14.05 40.52
N GLY A 224 11.74 -15.01 39.92
CA GLY A 224 12.42 -14.80 38.62
C GLY A 224 12.11 -15.76 37.49
N VAL A 225 11.24 -16.76 37.68
CA VAL A 225 10.92 -17.74 36.63
C VAL A 225 9.63 -17.33 35.93
N SER A 226 9.75 -16.99 34.64
CA SER A 226 8.63 -16.63 33.79
C SER A 226 8.60 -17.49 32.53
N LEU A 227 7.41 -17.91 32.12
CA LEU A 227 7.18 -18.58 30.86
C LEU A 227 6.85 -17.55 29.80
N GLU A 228 7.55 -17.57 28.67
CA GLU A 228 7.35 -16.66 27.54
C GLU A 228 6.91 -17.44 26.30
N ALA A 229 5.78 -17.02 25.72
CA ALA A 229 5.29 -17.49 24.43
C ALA A 229 5.47 -16.39 23.40
N ALA A 230 6.21 -16.69 22.33
CA ALA A 230 6.42 -15.79 21.20
C ALA A 230 5.83 -16.42 19.93
N VAL A 231 5.01 -15.66 19.21
CA VAL A 231 4.41 -16.10 17.95
C VAL A 231 4.84 -15.18 16.84
N GLU A 232 5.27 -15.75 15.74
CA GLU A 232 5.62 -15.06 14.51
C GLU A 232 4.69 -15.52 13.38
N TRP A 233 3.91 -14.59 12.83
CA TRP A 233 3.08 -14.82 11.66
C TRP A 233 3.78 -14.31 10.42
N THR A 234 3.75 -15.10 9.36
CA THR A 234 4.28 -14.73 8.04
C THR A 234 3.13 -14.62 7.04
N ARG A 235 3.15 -13.55 6.26
CA ARG A 235 2.17 -13.24 5.22
C ARG A 235 2.88 -12.99 3.91
N ARG A 236 2.26 -13.36 2.80
CA ARG A 236 2.81 -13.06 1.46
C ARG A 236 2.31 -11.71 0.99
N LEU A 237 3.24 -10.88 0.56
CA LEU A 237 2.96 -9.66 -0.19
C LEU A 237 2.57 -10.02 -1.64
N PRO A 238 1.76 -9.20 -2.31
CA PRO A 238 1.34 -9.43 -3.69
C PRO A 238 2.49 -9.66 -4.71
N VAL A 239 3.71 -9.14 -4.48
CA VAL A 239 4.88 -9.30 -5.41
C VAL A 239 5.87 -10.37 -4.94
N GLY A 240 5.39 -11.40 -4.23
CA GLY A 240 6.24 -12.54 -3.85
C GLY A 240 7.23 -12.27 -2.72
N GLY A 241 7.14 -11.12 -2.05
CA GLY A 241 7.81 -10.89 -0.77
C GLY A 241 7.05 -11.52 0.40
N THR A 242 7.71 -11.68 1.55
CA THR A 242 7.06 -12.06 2.81
C THR A 242 7.20 -10.94 3.83
N THR A 243 6.16 -10.72 4.62
CA THR A 243 6.23 -9.94 5.86
C THR A 243 6.08 -10.87 7.04
N SER A 244 6.88 -10.67 8.08
CA SER A 244 6.65 -11.30 9.38
C SER A 244 6.24 -10.27 10.43
N VAL A 245 5.33 -10.67 11.30
CA VAL A 245 4.89 -9.87 12.45
C VAL A 245 4.94 -10.77 13.66
N SER A 246 5.49 -10.27 14.77
CA SER A 246 5.63 -11.04 16.00
C SER A 246 4.82 -10.44 17.17
N LEU A 247 4.44 -11.32 18.09
CA LEU A 247 3.88 -11.00 19.40
C LEU A 247 4.54 -11.91 20.43
N SER A 248 5.10 -11.34 21.49
CA SER A 248 5.56 -12.13 22.65
C SER A 248 4.90 -11.66 23.93
N ARG A 249 4.67 -12.61 24.84
CA ARG A 249 4.16 -12.33 26.18
C ARG A 249 4.76 -13.30 27.19
N SER A 250 5.05 -12.79 28.37
CA SER A 250 5.60 -13.56 29.48
C SER A 250 4.68 -13.53 30.70
N VAL A 251 4.64 -14.65 31.43
CA VAL A 251 3.87 -14.84 32.66
C VAL A 251 4.81 -15.40 33.73
N VAL A 252 4.82 -14.78 34.90
CA VAL A 252 5.61 -15.27 36.05
C VAL A 252 4.91 -16.49 36.67
N LEU A 253 5.66 -17.56 36.91
CA LEU A 253 5.12 -18.80 37.45
C LEU A 253 4.89 -18.71 38.97
N ASN A 254 3.69 -19.11 39.39
CA ASN A 254 3.28 -19.23 40.79
C ASN A 254 4.04 -20.37 41.49
N SER A 255 4.04 -20.36 42.84
CA SER A 255 4.70 -21.38 43.66
C SER A 255 4.21 -22.81 43.37
N LYS A 256 2.92 -23.00 43.04
CA LYS A 256 2.36 -24.30 42.64
C LYS A 256 2.89 -24.75 41.27
N GLN A 257 2.75 -23.89 40.25
CA GLN A 257 3.23 -24.15 38.89
C GLN A 257 4.73 -24.45 38.86
N ARG A 258 5.52 -23.78 39.71
CA ARG A 258 6.95 -24.00 39.81
C ARG A 258 7.31 -25.38 40.37
N ARG A 259 6.58 -25.85 41.37
CA ARG A 259 6.76 -27.22 41.89
C ARG A 259 6.41 -28.24 40.82
N GLU A 260 5.32 -28.05 40.09
CA GLU A 260 4.93 -28.93 38.97
C GLU A 260 6.00 -28.92 37.87
N MET A 261 6.55 -27.75 37.54
CA MET A 261 7.69 -27.64 36.62
C MET A 261 8.94 -28.38 37.13
N ALA A 262 9.27 -28.25 38.42
CA ALA A 262 10.39 -28.99 39.01
C ALA A 262 10.17 -30.51 38.95
N VAL A 263 8.94 -30.99 39.19
CA VAL A 263 8.60 -32.41 39.01
C VAL A 263 8.78 -32.86 37.56
N ALA A 264 8.33 -32.04 36.59
CA ALA A 264 8.52 -32.33 35.17
C ALA A 264 10.02 -32.43 34.79
N LEU A 265 10.83 -31.47 35.27
CA LEU A 265 12.28 -31.47 35.04
C LEU A 265 13.00 -32.62 35.76
N ASN A 266 12.49 -33.09 36.90
CA ASN A 266 13.07 -34.25 37.60
C ASN A 266 12.75 -35.58 36.89
N ALA A 267 11.58 -35.66 36.25
CA ALA A 267 11.27 -36.77 35.35
C ALA A 267 12.08 -36.74 34.03
N SER A 268 12.79 -35.64 33.74
CA SER A 268 13.59 -35.47 32.53
C SER A 268 15.01 -36.07 32.58
N GLU A 269 15.39 -36.75 33.67
CA GLU A 269 16.76 -37.26 33.83
C GLU A 269 17.01 -38.58 33.09
N PRO A 270 18.15 -38.68 32.37
CA PRO A 270 18.56 -39.93 31.72
C PRO A 270 18.88 -40.98 32.79
N GLY A 271 18.07 -42.05 32.84
CA GLY A 271 18.25 -43.16 33.78
C GLY A 271 17.22 -43.24 34.91
N ALA A 272 16.31 -42.27 35.02
CA ALA A 272 15.13 -42.42 35.86
C ALA A 272 14.25 -43.54 35.26
N ARG A 273 14.35 -44.75 35.80
CA ARG A 273 13.49 -45.92 35.48
C ARG A 273 12.05 -45.73 35.99
N GLY A 274 11.51 -44.54 35.80
CA GLY A 274 10.16 -44.17 36.13
C GLY A 274 9.19 -44.48 35.00
N ARG A 275 7.93 -44.68 35.40
CA ARG A 275 6.75 -44.72 34.51
C ARG A 275 6.72 -43.43 33.68
N ALA A 276 6.25 -43.48 32.43
CA ALA A 276 5.98 -42.26 31.64
C ALA A 276 5.14 -41.28 32.49
N VAL A 277 5.69 -40.10 32.76
CA VAL A 277 5.02 -39.06 33.54
C VAL A 277 4.66 -37.92 32.61
N ASP A 278 3.37 -37.76 32.36
CA ASP A 278 2.83 -36.56 31.76
C ASP A 278 2.53 -35.57 32.89
N VAL A 279 3.35 -34.52 33.01
CA VAL A 279 3.14 -33.45 34.00
C VAL A 279 2.47 -32.28 33.32
N GLU A 280 1.24 -31.95 33.75
CA GLU A 280 0.43 -30.87 33.20
C GLU A 280 0.48 -29.63 34.11
N ILE A 281 0.93 -28.50 33.57
CA ILE A 281 1.09 -27.22 34.28
C ILE A 281 0.09 -26.22 33.69
N GLN A 282 -0.90 -25.81 34.48
CA GLN A 282 -1.90 -24.83 34.04
C GLN A 282 -1.34 -23.41 34.14
N VAL A 283 -1.32 -22.67 33.02
CA VAL A 283 -0.84 -21.29 32.92
C VAL A 283 -1.92 -20.43 32.24
N GLY A 284 -2.48 -19.48 33.00
CA GLY A 284 -3.39 -18.47 32.47
C GLY A 284 -2.63 -17.22 32.00
N GLY A 285 -3.17 -16.51 31.01
CA GLY A 285 -2.65 -15.19 30.62
C GLY A 285 -1.42 -15.23 29.71
N LEU A 286 -1.02 -16.40 29.20
CA LEU A 286 0.17 -16.55 28.36
C LEU A 286 -0.07 -16.11 26.91
N PHE A 287 -1.28 -16.31 26.37
CA PHE A 287 -1.60 -15.96 24.99
C PHE A 287 -3.01 -15.39 24.82
N PRO A 288 -3.22 -14.35 23.99
CA PRO A 288 -4.55 -13.77 23.74
C PRO A 288 -5.42 -14.66 22.84
N LYS A 289 -6.74 -14.52 22.98
CA LYS A 289 -7.75 -15.15 22.10
C LYS A 289 -7.82 -14.45 20.73
N PHE A 290 -7.58 -13.14 20.71
CA PHE A 290 -7.72 -12.28 19.52
C PHE A 290 -6.47 -11.43 19.29
N VAL A 291 -5.96 -11.44 18.06
CA VAL A 291 -4.77 -10.68 17.66
C VAL A 291 -5.07 -9.88 16.40
N ARG A 292 -4.74 -8.59 16.41
CA ARG A 292 -4.77 -7.75 15.21
C ARG A 292 -3.40 -7.72 14.55
N LEU A 293 -3.36 -8.06 13.27
CA LEU A 293 -2.17 -7.94 12.43
C LEU A 293 -2.29 -6.69 11.55
N PRO A 294 -1.38 -5.71 11.68
CA PRO A 294 -1.41 -4.50 10.87
C PRO A 294 -1.11 -4.82 9.40
N ALA A 295 -1.54 -3.97 8.47
CA ALA A 295 -1.26 -4.16 7.05
C ALA A 295 0.25 -4.10 6.74
N VAL A 296 0.98 -3.25 7.46
CA VAL A 296 2.44 -3.01 7.29
C VAL A 296 3.21 -3.63 8.46
N ALA A 297 4.31 -4.31 8.16
CA ALA A 297 5.12 -5.07 9.13
C ALA A 297 5.86 -4.21 10.18
N GLU A 298 5.96 -2.89 9.97
CA GLU A 298 6.65 -1.98 10.89
C GLU A 298 5.96 -1.86 12.26
N GLN A 299 4.68 -2.25 12.36
CA GLN A 299 3.97 -2.28 13.63
C GLN A 299 3.88 -3.72 14.16
N PRO A 300 4.15 -3.96 15.46
CA PRO A 300 3.99 -5.28 16.05
C PRO A 300 2.52 -5.68 16.10
N ALA A 301 2.27 -6.98 16.15
CA ALA A 301 0.93 -7.51 16.37
C ALA A 301 0.38 -6.99 17.70
N ARG A 302 -0.93 -6.70 17.76
CA ARG A 302 -1.58 -6.18 18.96
C ARG A 302 -2.58 -7.19 19.50
N ALA A 303 -2.49 -7.52 20.78
CA ALA A 303 -3.53 -8.26 21.46
C ALA A 303 -4.79 -7.36 21.59
N ILE A 304 -5.95 -7.87 21.17
CA ILE A 304 -7.21 -7.12 21.26
C ILE A 304 -7.76 -7.28 22.68
N GLY A 305 -8.03 -6.15 23.35
CA GLY A 305 -8.62 -6.12 24.69
C GLY A 305 -7.63 -6.33 25.85
N ASP A 306 -6.34 -6.03 25.64
CA ASP A 306 -5.27 -6.04 26.66
C ASP A 306 -5.34 -4.86 27.65
N SER A 307 -6.48 -4.17 27.75
CA SER A 307 -6.70 -3.22 28.83
C SER A 307 -6.73 -3.98 30.17
N VAL A 308 -6.06 -3.45 31.20
CA VAL A 308 -5.86 -4.12 32.51
C VAL A 308 -7.19 -4.61 33.15
N GLN A 309 -8.33 -4.02 32.79
CA GLN A 309 -9.67 -4.41 33.26
C GLN A 309 -10.32 -5.60 32.51
N MET A 310 -9.87 -5.93 31.29
CA MET A 310 -10.48 -6.96 30.42
C MET A 310 -9.55 -8.16 30.13
N ALA A 311 -8.33 -8.17 30.66
CA ALA A 311 -7.30 -9.16 30.36
C ALA A 311 -7.68 -10.61 30.72
N TRP A 312 -8.52 -10.85 31.73
CA TRP A 312 -8.90 -12.21 32.12
C TRP A 312 -9.80 -12.90 31.08
N HIS A 313 -10.65 -12.12 30.40
CA HIS A 313 -11.61 -12.63 29.41
C HIS A 313 -11.01 -12.76 28.02
N THR A 314 -10.02 -11.93 27.69
CA THR A 314 -9.37 -11.89 26.37
C THR A 314 -8.17 -12.81 26.24
N MET A 315 -7.73 -13.42 27.35
CA MET A 315 -6.59 -14.33 27.39
C MET A 315 -7.04 -15.77 27.57
N GLN A 316 -6.26 -16.70 27.01
CA GLN A 316 -6.52 -18.13 27.10
C GLN A 316 -5.98 -18.72 28.39
N GLN A 317 -6.66 -19.76 28.88
CA GLN A 317 -6.11 -20.69 29.86
C GLN A 317 -5.44 -21.86 29.13
N LEU A 318 -4.13 -22.01 29.31
CA LEU A 318 -3.32 -23.02 28.63
C LEU A 318 -2.74 -24.03 29.62
N SER A 319 -2.43 -25.22 29.15
CA SER A 319 -1.73 -26.25 29.88
C SER A 319 -0.45 -26.63 29.15
N VAL A 320 0.68 -26.51 29.83
CA VAL A 320 1.99 -26.93 29.34
C VAL A 320 2.25 -28.34 29.86
N VAL A 321 2.48 -29.29 28.95
CA VAL A 321 2.68 -30.71 29.28
C VAL A 321 4.04 -31.16 28.82
N LEU A 322 4.81 -31.79 29.69
CA LEU A 322 6.00 -32.55 29.30
C LEU A 322 5.59 -33.99 29.04
N HIS A 323 5.74 -34.45 27.80
CA HIS A 323 5.58 -35.85 27.45
C HIS A 323 6.93 -36.55 27.48
N SER A 324 6.95 -37.75 28.06
CA SER A 324 8.13 -38.60 28.10
C SER A 324 7.76 -40.02 27.69
N THR A 325 8.35 -40.51 26.61
CA THR A 325 8.20 -41.91 26.21
C THR A 325 9.31 -42.78 26.77
N ASN A 326 8.96 -43.98 27.22
CA ASN A 326 9.89 -45.03 27.56
C ASN A 326 9.66 -46.17 26.56
N SER A 327 10.40 -46.13 25.45
CA SER A 327 10.31 -47.20 24.43
C SER A 327 11.36 -48.25 24.74
N SER A 328 10.95 -49.53 24.77
CA SER A 328 11.88 -50.66 24.81
C SER A 328 12.72 -50.80 23.53
N GLU A 329 12.35 -50.08 22.48
CA GLU A 329 12.95 -50.14 21.15
C GLU A 329 14.09 -49.11 20.96
N TYR A 330 14.09 -48.03 21.75
CA TYR A 330 15.12 -46.99 21.75
C TYR A 330 15.80 -46.94 23.12
N ARG A 331 17.15 -46.89 23.14
CA ARG A 331 17.92 -46.86 24.40
C ARG A 331 17.73 -45.58 25.22
N ASP A 332 17.27 -44.50 24.57
CA ASP A 332 17.13 -43.19 25.19
C ASP A 332 15.66 -42.77 25.26
N SER A 333 15.24 -42.26 26.42
CA SER A 333 13.92 -41.67 26.64
C SER A 333 13.79 -40.38 25.82
N GLN A 334 12.84 -40.33 24.89
CA GLN A 334 12.53 -39.11 24.13
C GLN A 334 11.49 -38.28 24.87
N GLN A 335 11.69 -36.96 24.88
CA GLN A 335 10.84 -36.02 25.61
C GLN A 335 10.51 -34.81 24.76
N TRP A 336 9.30 -34.29 24.87
CA TRP A 336 8.88 -33.09 24.15
C TRP A 336 7.84 -32.32 24.93
N TRP A 337 7.80 -31.01 24.70
CA TRP A 337 6.82 -30.14 25.34
C TRP A 337 5.62 -29.97 24.43
N ALA A 338 4.43 -30.01 25.02
CA ALA A 338 3.17 -29.73 24.36
C ALA A 338 2.48 -28.53 25.01
N LEU A 339 1.88 -27.68 24.19
CA LEU A 339 1.07 -26.54 24.62
C LEU A 339 -0.38 -26.82 24.21
N GLN A 340 -1.22 -27.16 25.19
CA GLN A 340 -2.63 -27.47 24.97
C GLN A 340 -3.54 -26.41 25.59
N GLN A 341 -4.79 -26.35 25.14
CA GLN A 341 -5.84 -25.57 25.80
C GLN A 341 -6.33 -26.28 27.07
N ALA A 342 -6.52 -25.52 28.15
CA ALA A 342 -7.07 -26.05 29.39
C ALA A 342 -8.56 -26.41 29.21
N LYS A 343 -9.04 -27.38 30.01
CA LYS A 343 -10.47 -27.78 29.98
C LYS A 343 -11.43 -26.68 30.44
N ASP A 344 -10.94 -25.77 31.28
CA ASP A 344 -11.72 -24.70 31.89
C ASP A 344 -11.66 -23.39 31.08
N ASP A 345 -11.14 -23.44 29.85
CA ASP A 345 -11.05 -22.27 28.98
C ASP A 345 -12.43 -21.95 28.37
N GLU A 346 -13.08 -20.89 28.86
CA GLU A 346 -14.35 -20.35 28.32
C GLU A 346 -14.17 -19.68 26.93
N SER A 347 -13.20 -20.12 26.14
CA SER A 347 -12.87 -19.52 24.85
C SER A 347 -13.83 -19.95 23.74
N PRO A 348 -13.95 -19.14 22.66
CA PRO A 348 -14.79 -19.48 21.52
C PRO A 348 -14.24 -20.64 20.66
N PHE A 349 -13.18 -21.31 21.13
CA PHE A 349 -12.56 -22.44 20.45
C PHE A 349 -13.22 -23.78 20.81
N GLY A 350 -14.06 -23.76 21.86
CA GLY A 350 -14.68 -24.93 22.47
C GLY A 350 -13.63 -25.75 23.22
N ALA A 351 -13.63 -25.65 24.55
CA ALA A 351 -12.68 -26.35 25.40
C ALA A 351 -12.74 -27.87 25.17
N ARG A 352 -11.70 -28.41 24.54
CA ARG A 352 -11.48 -29.84 24.41
C ARG A 352 -10.04 -30.14 24.76
N LYS A 353 -9.82 -31.03 25.72
CA LYS A 353 -8.47 -31.51 26.08
C LYS A 353 -7.78 -32.08 24.83
N GLY A 354 -6.50 -31.79 24.63
CA GLY A 354 -5.73 -32.28 23.48
C GLY A 354 -5.87 -31.46 22.19
N ARG A 355 -6.28 -30.20 22.29
CA ARG A 355 -6.16 -29.22 21.20
C ARG A 355 -5.02 -28.26 21.51
N GLY A 356 -4.18 -28.00 20.51
CA GLY A 356 -3.13 -27.00 20.61
C GLY A 356 -3.66 -25.57 20.64
N LEU A 357 -2.75 -24.60 20.73
CA LEU A 357 -3.08 -23.18 20.78
C LEU A 357 -3.97 -22.75 19.60
N GLN A 358 -5.03 -21.99 19.85
CA GLN A 358 -5.88 -21.43 18.79
C GLN A 358 -6.00 -19.93 18.93
N VAL A 359 -6.10 -19.19 17.84
CA VAL A 359 -6.20 -17.73 17.86
C VAL A 359 -7.05 -17.23 16.70
N ILE A 360 -7.87 -16.21 16.96
CA ILE A 360 -8.55 -15.47 15.90
C ILE A 360 -7.67 -14.30 15.52
N VAL A 361 -7.18 -14.36 14.29
CA VAL A 361 -6.38 -13.32 13.66
C VAL A 361 -7.31 -12.38 12.92
N VAL A 362 -7.16 -11.10 13.23
CA VAL A 362 -7.84 -9.96 12.64
C VAL A 362 -6.81 -9.26 11.75
N ALA A 363 -6.81 -9.57 10.46
CA ALA A 363 -5.82 -9.10 9.51
C ALA A 363 -6.32 -7.86 8.76
N ASP A 364 -5.59 -6.75 8.86
CA ASP A 364 -5.86 -5.58 8.02
C ASP A 364 -5.53 -5.91 6.55
N ARG A 365 -6.43 -5.54 5.63
CA ARG A 365 -6.23 -5.73 4.19
C ARG A 365 -5.08 -4.90 3.64
N LEU A 366 -4.48 -5.38 2.55
CA LEU A 366 -3.47 -4.64 1.79
C LEU A 366 -4.15 -3.84 0.68
N ALA A 367 -3.55 -2.71 0.31
CA ALA A 367 -3.87 -2.06 -0.96
C ALA A 367 -3.50 -3.02 -2.10
N GLY A 368 -4.50 -3.43 -2.87
CA GLY A 368 -4.37 -4.34 -4.01
C GLY A 368 -3.89 -3.63 -5.29
N GLY A 369 -3.67 -4.44 -6.33
CA GLY A 369 -3.23 -3.97 -7.65
C GLY A 369 -1.74 -3.64 -7.78
N THR A 370 -1.30 -3.34 -9.01
CA THR A 370 0.12 -3.08 -9.35
C THR A 370 0.71 -1.88 -8.59
N ALA A 371 -0.13 -0.95 -8.14
CA ALA A 371 0.27 0.23 -7.38
C ALA A 371 0.43 -0.02 -5.87
N GLY A 372 -0.12 -1.10 -5.30
CA GLY A 372 0.22 -1.52 -3.94
C GLY A 372 1.45 -2.44 -3.94
N SER A 373 1.48 -3.35 -4.91
CA SER A 373 2.37 -4.50 -4.96
C SER A 373 3.88 -4.12 -4.97
N HIS A 374 4.30 -3.17 -5.80
CA HIS A 374 5.72 -2.76 -5.89
C HIS A 374 6.23 -1.90 -4.72
N PHE A 375 5.33 -1.36 -3.90
CA PHE A 375 5.64 -0.23 -3.02
C PHE A 375 5.68 -0.59 -1.54
N PHE A 376 5.13 -1.75 -1.14
CA PHE A 376 5.22 -2.26 0.22
C PHE A 376 6.64 -2.63 0.67
N ALA A 377 7.58 -2.85 -0.27
CA ALA A 377 8.98 -3.17 0.05
C ALA A 377 9.80 -1.94 0.49
N GLY A 378 9.43 -0.73 0.05
CA GLY A 378 10.12 0.52 0.37
C GLY A 378 9.42 1.40 1.40
N GLY A 379 8.24 0.97 1.87
CA GLY A 379 7.40 1.75 2.79
C GLY A 379 6.60 2.86 2.08
N VAL A 380 5.43 3.18 2.66
CA VAL A 380 4.49 4.18 2.12
C VAL A 380 5.13 5.57 2.00
N VAL A 381 6.04 5.91 2.92
CA VAL A 381 6.73 7.20 2.96
C VAL A 381 7.68 7.38 1.77
N ALA A 382 8.44 6.34 1.40
CA ALA A 382 9.37 6.43 0.27
C ALA A 382 8.62 6.57 -1.07
N PHE A 383 7.53 5.82 -1.23
CA PHE A 383 6.64 5.98 -2.39
C PHE A 383 6.10 7.40 -2.50
N TYR A 384 5.51 7.90 -1.41
CA TYR A 384 4.91 9.22 -1.40
C TYR A 384 5.94 10.31 -1.71
N SER A 385 7.17 10.16 -1.22
CA SER A 385 8.28 11.07 -1.53
C SER A 385 8.54 11.13 -3.03
N VAL A 386 8.69 9.98 -3.71
CA VAL A 386 8.93 9.93 -5.17
C VAL A 386 7.80 10.57 -5.95
N VAL A 387 6.55 10.28 -5.59
CA VAL A 387 5.37 10.83 -6.26
C VAL A 387 5.29 12.35 -6.09
N VAL A 388 5.45 12.85 -4.87
CA VAL A 388 5.42 14.29 -4.59
C VAL A 388 6.55 15.03 -5.31
N PHE A 389 7.79 14.49 -5.28
CA PHE A 389 8.90 15.08 -6.01
C PHE A 389 8.68 15.05 -7.53
N GLY A 390 8.11 13.96 -8.05
CA GLY A 390 7.74 13.83 -9.46
C GLY A 390 6.72 14.88 -9.90
N ILE A 391 5.63 15.02 -9.13
CA ILE A 391 4.58 16.03 -9.39
C ILE A 391 5.15 17.45 -9.26
N ALA A 392 5.95 17.73 -8.23
CA ALA A 392 6.58 19.04 -8.04
C ALA A 392 7.46 19.42 -9.24
N ARG A 393 8.24 18.47 -9.76
CA ARG A 393 9.06 18.67 -10.96
C ARG A 393 8.22 18.92 -12.20
N LEU A 394 7.12 18.18 -12.38
CA LEU A 394 6.20 18.36 -13.51
C LEU A 394 5.52 19.73 -13.45
N VAL A 395 4.98 20.13 -12.30
CA VAL A 395 4.39 21.45 -12.08
C VAL A 395 5.41 22.56 -12.36
N ARG A 396 6.65 22.40 -11.91
CA ARG A 396 7.74 23.36 -12.20
C ARG A 396 8.13 23.39 -13.67
N SER A 397 7.99 22.29 -14.40
CA SER A 397 8.21 22.24 -15.84
C SER A 397 7.14 23.00 -16.62
N VAL A 398 5.87 22.86 -16.23
CA VAL A 398 4.73 23.53 -16.89
C VAL A 398 4.70 25.04 -16.61
N LEU A 399 5.03 25.45 -15.37
CA LEU A 399 5.08 26.87 -14.99
C LEU A 399 6.42 27.54 -15.31
N GLY A 400 7.46 26.73 -15.56
CA GLY A 400 8.80 27.19 -15.91
C GLY A 400 8.90 27.61 -17.37
N GLY A 401 10.02 28.22 -17.76
CA GLY A 401 10.33 28.46 -19.18
C GLY A 401 9.63 29.66 -19.84
N THR A 402 8.56 30.21 -19.25
CA THR A 402 7.79 31.35 -19.79
C THR A 402 8.63 32.58 -20.18
N ARG A 403 9.76 32.80 -19.50
CA ARG A 403 10.67 33.92 -19.81
C ARG A 403 11.34 33.79 -21.18
N TYR A 404 11.69 32.57 -21.59
CA TYR A 404 12.39 32.33 -22.86
C TYR A 404 11.43 32.32 -24.04
N GLN A 405 10.16 31.99 -23.79
CA GLN A 405 9.11 31.93 -24.83
C GLN A 405 8.39 33.25 -25.04
N LEU A 406 8.62 34.27 -24.20
CA LEU A 406 7.89 35.54 -24.21
C LEU A 406 7.81 36.19 -25.61
N VAL A 407 8.90 36.17 -26.38
CA VAL A 407 8.95 36.75 -27.74
C VAL A 407 7.94 36.07 -28.68
N TYR A 408 7.75 34.75 -28.50
CA TYR A 408 6.88 33.93 -29.32
C TYR A 408 5.46 33.88 -28.76
N ASP A 409 5.28 33.95 -27.44
CA ASP A 409 3.95 33.94 -26.80
C ASP A 409 3.21 35.29 -26.91
N GLU A 410 3.95 36.39 -27.03
CA GLU A 410 3.43 37.76 -27.01
C GLU A 410 3.47 38.46 -28.38
N MET A 411 3.03 37.79 -29.44
CA MET A 411 2.86 38.39 -30.78
C MET A 411 1.46 39.02 -30.95
N PRO A 412 1.30 40.35 -31.07
CA PRO A 412 -0.02 40.99 -31.10
C PRO A 412 -0.89 40.62 -32.29
N HIS A 413 -0.31 40.55 -33.49
CA HIS A 413 -0.98 40.14 -34.72
C HIS A 413 -0.19 39.01 -35.37
N THR A 414 -0.78 37.83 -35.48
CA THR A 414 -0.12 36.63 -36.01
C THR A 414 -0.48 36.31 -37.46
N ARG A 415 -1.33 37.14 -38.10
CA ARG A 415 -1.91 36.86 -39.42
C ARG A 415 -0.85 36.63 -40.49
N ASP A 416 0.11 37.53 -40.64
CA ASP A 416 1.11 37.44 -41.70
C ASP A 416 2.01 36.21 -41.53
N VAL A 417 2.29 35.82 -40.27
CA VAL A 417 3.05 34.60 -39.97
C VAL A 417 2.23 33.34 -40.28
N PHE A 418 0.92 33.37 -40.00
CA PHE A 418 0.00 32.32 -40.40
C PHE A 418 -0.07 32.16 -41.91
N ASP A 419 -0.21 33.26 -42.64
CA ASP A 419 -0.29 33.29 -44.10
C ASP A 419 1.00 32.71 -44.71
N LEU A 420 2.16 32.94 -44.07
CA LEU A 420 3.44 32.35 -44.47
C LEU A 420 3.47 30.82 -44.28
N CYS A 421 2.97 30.31 -43.15
CA CYS A 421 2.83 28.86 -42.94
C CYS A 421 1.82 28.23 -43.93
N GLU A 422 0.71 28.91 -44.21
CA GLU A 422 -0.26 28.45 -45.21
C GLU A 422 0.33 28.48 -46.63
N ALA A 423 1.18 29.46 -46.96
CA ALA A 423 1.88 29.50 -48.23
C ALA A 423 2.82 28.30 -48.43
N VAL A 424 3.48 27.81 -47.37
CA VAL A 424 4.28 26.57 -47.43
C VAL A 424 3.39 25.38 -47.79
N ALA A 425 2.25 25.23 -47.11
CA ALA A 425 1.26 24.19 -47.38
C ALA A 425 0.74 24.25 -48.83
N ILE A 426 0.48 25.47 -49.35
CA ILE A 426 0.05 25.67 -50.74
C ILE A 426 1.17 25.26 -51.71
N ALA A 427 2.41 25.72 -51.51
CA ALA A 427 3.54 25.37 -52.37
C ALA A 427 3.78 23.85 -52.44
N ARG A 428 3.60 23.15 -51.32
CA ARG A 428 3.67 21.69 -51.23
C ARG A 428 2.58 21.02 -52.07
N ARG A 429 1.33 21.48 -51.98
CA ARG A 429 0.21 20.95 -52.78
C ARG A 429 0.38 21.19 -54.27
N GLU A 430 0.99 22.31 -54.65
CA GLU A 430 1.35 22.62 -56.04
C GLU A 430 2.55 21.78 -56.54
N GLY A 431 3.23 21.04 -55.66
CA GLY A 431 4.44 20.29 -55.99
C GLY A 431 5.67 21.19 -56.23
N SER A 432 5.60 22.46 -55.87
CA SER A 432 6.70 23.41 -56.03
C SER A 432 7.67 23.31 -54.84
N LEU A 433 8.43 22.23 -54.81
CA LEU A 433 9.33 21.88 -53.70
C LEU A 433 10.42 22.95 -53.44
N LEU A 434 10.90 23.63 -54.49
CA LEU A 434 11.85 24.73 -54.32
C LEU A 434 11.22 25.93 -53.57
N ARG A 435 9.96 26.26 -53.89
CA ARG A 435 9.24 27.33 -53.20
C ARG A 435 8.91 26.95 -51.76
N GLU A 436 8.56 25.70 -51.53
CA GLU A 436 8.35 25.15 -50.17
C GLU A 436 9.60 25.39 -49.30
N ALA A 437 10.78 24.99 -49.80
CA ALA A 437 12.05 25.18 -49.09
C ALA A 437 12.37 26.67 -48.85
N GLN A 438 12.21 27.52 -49.85
CA GLN A 438 12.46 28.97 -49.73
C GLN A 438 11.53 29.66 -48.71
N LEU A 439 10.24 29.29 -48.69
CA LEU A 439 9.29 29.80 -47.72
C LEU A 439 9.60 29.33 -46.30
N TYR A 440 10.00 28.06 -46.14
CA TYR A 440 10.45 27.52 -44.85
C TYR A 440 11.70 28.24 -44.33
N GLU A 441 12.71 28.47 -45.18
CA GLU A 441 13.89 29.25 -44.83
C GLU A 441 13.53 30.68 -44.39
N THR A 442 12.54 31.29 -45.05
CA THR A 442 12.02 32.62 -44.69
C THR A 442 11.38 32.60 -43.30
N ILE A 443 10.57 31.58 -42.97
CA ILE A 443 10.00 31.38 -41.62
C ILE A 443 11.12 31.24 -40.59
N LEU A 444 12.15 30.44 -40.89
CA LEU A 444 13.27 30.20 -39.99
C LEU A 444 14.06 31.48 -39.68
N LEU A 445 14.35 32.28 -40.71
CA LEU A 445 15.03 33.58 -40.55
C LEU A 445 14.19 34.56 -39.74
N LEU A 446 12.87 34.58 -39.95
CA LEU A 446 11.93 35.38 -39.17
C LEU A 446 11.96 34.99 -37.68
N TYR A 447 11.90 33.70 -37.35
CA TYR A 447 11.94 33.23 -35.95
C TYR A 447 13.31 33.38 -35.29
N ARG A 448 14.38 33.53 -36.08
CA ARG A 448 15.75 33.79 -35.60
C ARG A 448 16.00 35.26 -35.24
N SER A 449 15.22 36.20 -35.78
CA SER A 449 15.33 37.63 -35.47
C SER A 449 14.07 38.14 -34.72
N PRO A 450 14.16 38.37 -33.40
CA PRO A 450 13.02 38.88 -32.64
C PRO A 450 12.58 40.28 -33.08
N GLU A 451 13.48 41.07 -33.66
CA GLU A 451 13.19 42.43 -34.12
C GLU A 451 12.31 42.42 -35.37
N THR A 452 12.60 41.56 -36.34
CA THR A 452 11.78 41.43 -37.55
C THR A 452 10.41 40.83 -37.22
N LEU A 453 10.37 39.83 -36.32
CA LEU A 453 9.12 39.25 -35.82
C LEU A 453 8.23 40.32 -35.16
N LEU A 454 8.82 41.22 -34.36
CA LEU A 454 8.10 42.32 -33.69
C LEU A 454 7.69 43.43 -34.65
N GLN A 455 8.46 43.69 -35.71
CA GLN A 455 8.05 44.62 -36.77
C GLN A 455 6.85 44.08 -37.55
N LEU A 456 6.84 42.78 -37.86
CA LEU A 456 5.77 42.11 -38.59
C LEU A 456 4.49 41.97 -37.75
N THR A 457 4.60 41.50 -36.52
CA THR A 457 3.43 41.24 -35.65
C THR A 457 2.90 42.49 -34.93
N GLY A 458 3.66 43.58 -34.99
CA GLY A 458 3.35 44.87 -34.39
C GLY A 458 3.72 44.97 -32.91
N ARG A 459 3.84 46.21 -32.41
CA ARG A 459 4.25 46.47 -31.01
C ARG A 459 3.12 46.46 -30.00
N THR A 460 1.88 46.67 -30.45
CA THR A 460 0.73 46.85 -29.57
C THR A 460 -0.47 46.14 -30.13
N LEU A 461 -1.17 45.40 -29.26
CA LEU A 461 -2.53 44.94 -29.52
C LEU A 461 -3.42 46.18 -29.71
N LYS A 462 -4.01 46.34 -30.90
CA LYS A 462 -5.03 47.37 -31.18
C LYS A 462 -6.39 46.68 -31.30
N ARG A 463 -7.43 47.39 -30.89
CA ARG A 463 -8.81 46.96 -31.14
C ARG A 463 -9.18 47.63 -32.45
N ASP A 464 -9.37 46.83 -33.48
CA ASP A 464 -9.87 47.30 -34.77
C ASP A 464 -11.29 47.87 -34.64
#